data_AF-A0A1J3EEB5-F1
#
_entry.id   AF-A0A1J3EEB5-F1
#
_cell.length_a   1.000
_cell.length_b   1.000
_cell.length_c   1.000
_cell.angle_alpha   90.00
_cell.angle_beta   90.00
_cell.angle_gamma   90.00
#
_symmetry.space_group_name_H-M   'P 1'
#
loop_
_entity.id
_entity.type
_entity.pdbx_description
1 polymer ?
#
loop_
_entity_poly.entity_id
_entity_poly.type
_entity_poly.pdbx_seq_one_letter_code
_entity_poly.pdbx_strand_id
1 'polypeptide(L)'
;ITNGLDSSTAFQIVKSLQQLAHISNATVLVSLLQPAPESFDLFDDIMLMAKGKIVYHGPRSEVLNFFEDCGFQCPERKGVADF
;
A
#
# COMPACT_ATOMS: atom_id res chain seq x y z
N ILE A 1 10.45 -5.00 2.47
CA ILE A 1 11.22 -6.23 2.79
C ILE A 1 10.37 -7.08 3.75
N THR A 2 9.82 -8.19 3.27
CA THR A 2 9.21 -9.27 4.07
C THR A 2 10.08 -10.53 3.90
N ASN A 3 11.41 -10.38 3.94
CA ASN A 3 12.36 -11.47 3.67
C ASN A 3 12.47 -12.45 4.85
N GLY A 4 11.37 -13.15 5.18
CA GLY A 4 11.36 -14.23 6.17
C GLY A 4 10.22 -14.20 7.18
N LEU A 5 9.29 -13.24 7.09
CA LEU A 5 8.06 -13.23 7.88
C LEU A 5 6.93 -13.80 7.05
N ASP A 6 6.13 -14.69 7.64
CA ASP A 6 4.91 -15.17 7.01
C ASP A 6 3.91 -14.01 6.86
N SER A 7 3.02 -14.13 5.87
CA SER A 7 2.06 -13.09 5.49
C SER A 7 1.19 -12.63 6.66
N SER A 8 0.86 -13.54 7.58
CA SER A 8 0.00 -13.25 8.73
C SER A 8 0.73 -12.39 9.76
N THR A 9 1.99 -12.71 10.07
CA THR A 9 2.79 -11.89 10.99
C THR A 9 3.06 -10.51 10.41
N ALA A 10 3.37 -10.41 9.12
CA ALA A 10 3.54 -9.13 8.43
C ALA A 10 2.27 -8.26 8.53
N PHE A 11 1.09 -8.84 8.28
CA PHE A 11 -0.18 -8.15 8.44
C PHE A 11 -0.40 -7.65 9.87
N GLN A 12 -0.13 -8.46 10.90
CA GLN A 12 -0.29 -8.03 12.29
C GLN A 12 0.65 -6.89 12.66
N ILE A 13 1.88 -6.90 12.15
CA ILE A 13 2.85 -5.81 12.35
C ILE A 13 2.32 -4.52 11.72
N VAL A 14 1.92 -4.56 10.43
CA VAL A 14 1.40 -3.38 9.72
C VAL A 14 0.16 -2.83 10.42
N LYS A 15 -0.75 -3.70 10.84
CA LYS A 15 -1.96 -3.32 11.58
C LYS A 15 -1.63 -2.63 12.90
N SER A 16 -0.67 -3.18 13.65
CA SER A 16 -0.23 -2.59 14.92
C SER A 16 0.40 -1.21 14.71
N LEU A 17 1.19 -1.06 13.64
CA LEU A 17 1.79 0.22 13.27
C LEU A 17 0.74 1.26 12.85
N GLN A 18 -0.27 0.87 12.07
CA GLN A 18 -1.39 1.74 11.71
C GLN A 18 -2.12 2.23 12.96
N GLN A 19 -2.47 1.32 13.86
CA GLN A 19 -3.13 1.68 15.13
C GLN A 19 -2.28 2.63 15.97
N LEU A 20 -0.97 2.37 16.07
CA LEU A 20 -0.06 3.25 16.78
C LEU A 20 -0.03 4.64 16.14
N ALA A 21 0.07 4.73 14.82
CA ALA A 21 0.05 6.00 14.08
C ALA A 21 -1.21 6.81 14.39
N HIS A 22 -2.39 6.17 14.32
CA HIS A 22 -3.67 6.82 14.59
C HIS A 22 -3.84 7.24 16.06
N ILE A 23 -3.43 6.40 17.02
CA ILE A 23 -3.55 6.70 18.46
C ILE A 23 -2.59 7.81 18.88
N SER A 24 -1.35 7.77 18.38
CA SER A 24 -0.30 8.73 18.76
C SER A 24 -0.30 9.99 17.91
N ASN A 25 -1.18 10.07 16.90
CA ASN A 25 -1.21 11.13 15.89
C ASN A 25 0.18 11.33 15.24
N ALA A 26 0.85 10.23 14.92
CA ALA A 26 2.19 10.19 14.35
C ALA A 26 2.14 9.70 12.89
N THR A 27 3.19 10.01 12.12
CA THR A 27 3.36 9.51 10.76
C THR A 27 4.28 8.29 10.76
N VAL A 28 3.81 7.19 10.18
CA VAL A 28 4.60 5.96 10.01
C VAL A 28 4.75 5.65 8.53
N LEU A 29 6.00 5.45 8.08
CA LEU A 29 6.31 5.07 6.71
C LEU A 29 6.75 3.59 6.66
N VAL A 30 6.02 2.77 5.89
CA VAL A 30 6.31 1.34 5.71
C VAL A 30 6.48 1.03 4.23
N SER A 31 7.47 0.18 3.91
CA SER A 31 7.69 -0.32 2.55
C SER A 31 7.59 -1.84 2.51
N LEU A 32 6.61 -2.34 1.75
CA LEU A 32 6.37 -3.75 1.50
C LEU A 32 6.83 -4.09 0.08
N LEU A 33 7.51 -5.23 -0.09
CA LEU A 33 8.04 -5.62 -1.41
C LEU A 33 6.92 -6.18 -2.28
N GLN A 34 6.03 -6.98 -1.69
CA GLN A 34 4.83 -7.57 -2.30
C GLN A 34 3.79 -7.74 -1.18
N PRO A 35 2.97 -6.72 -0.89
CA PRO A 35 1.94 -6.85 0.13
C PRO A 35 0.85 -7.81 -0.32
N ALA A 36 0.37 -8.65 0.60
CA ALA A 36 -0.91 -9.33 0.38
C ALA A 36 -2.03 -8.27 0.29
N PRO A 37 -3.12 -8.53 -0.46
CA PRO A 37 -4.23 -7.58 -0.64
C PRO A 37 -4.74 -6.99 0.68
N GLU A 38 -4.86 -7.83 1.72
CA GLU A 38 -5.34 -7.41 3.03
C GLU A 38 -4.38 -6.44 3.72
N SER A 39 -3.07 -6.60 3.48
CA SER A 39 -2.05 -5.68 4.02
C SER A 39 -2.04 -4.35 3.26
N PHE A 40 -2.28 -4.39 1.95
CA PHE A 40 -2.45 -3.16 1.14
C PHE A 40 -3.64 -2.33 1.63
N ASP A 41 -4.73 -2.97 2.03
CA ASP A 41 -5.92 -2.28 2.52
C ASP A 41 -5.73 -1.55 3.87
N LEU A 42 -4.66 -1.84 4.61
CA LEU A 42 -4.31 -1.16 5.86
C LEU A 42 -3.62 0.19 5.66
N PHE A 43 -3.24 0.55 4.43
CA PHE A 43 -2.60 1.84 4.18
C PHE A 43 -3.63 2.95 4.01
N ASP A 44 -3.40 4.07 4.69
CA ASP A 44 -4.16 5.31 4.50
C ASP A 44 -3.74 5.97 3.18
N ASP A 45 -2.42 6.17 3.02
CA ASP A 45 -1.78 6.72 1.82
C ASP A 45 -0.84 5.69 1.17
N ILE A 46 -0.74 5.75 -0.17
CA ILE A 46 0.19 4.96 -0.97
C ILE A 46 1.22 5.88 -1.63
N MET A 47 2.50 5.52 -1.53
CA MET A 47 3.58 6.16 -2.28
C MET A 47 4.19 5.16 -3.28
N LEU A 48 3.90 5.33 -4.57
CA LEU A 48 4.47 4.53 -5.64
C LEU A 48 5.72 5.19 -6.19
N MET A 49 6.79 4.41 -6.33
CA MET A 49 8.05 4.88 -6.86
C MET A 49 8.50 4.04 -8.05
N ALA A 50 8.97 4.69 -9.11
CA ALA A 50 9.58 4.05 -10.26
C ALA A 50 10.86 4.79 -10.66
N LYS A 51 11.96 4.07 -10.84
CA LYS A 51 13.26 4.62 -11.27
C LYS A 51 13.71 5.84 -10.43
N GLY A 52 13.51 5.78 -9.11
CA GLY A 52 13.89 6.84 -8.17
C GLY A 52 12.98 8.07 -8.17
N LYS A 53 11.83 8.03 -8.86
CA LYS A 53 10.83 9.10 -8.87
C LYS A 53 9.53 8.62 -8.24
N ILE A 54 8.85 9.52 -7.54
CA ILE A 54 7.49 9.30 -7.07
C ILE A 54 6.56 9.42 -8.27
N VAL A 55 5.78 8.37 -8.52
CA VAL A 55 4.76 8.31 -9.58
C VAL A 55 3.40 8.71 -9.02
N TYR A 56 3.10 8.24 -7.81
CA TYR A 56 1.87 8.54 -7.09
C TYR A 56 2.17 8.71 -5.61
N HIS A 57 1.54 9.69 -4.97
CA HIS A 57 1.52 9.83 -3.52
C HIS A 57 0.19 10.44 -3.10
N GLY A 58 -0.60 9.69 -2.33
CA GLY A 58 -1.90 10.14 -1.86
C GLY A 58 -2.77 8.99 -1.36
N PRO A 59 -4.07 9.23 -1.14
CA PRO A 59 -4.99 8.26 -0.55
C PRO A 59 -5.03 6.97 -1.34
N ARG A 60 -5.06 5.83 -0.64
CA ARG A 60 -5.18 4.53 -1.30
C ARG A 60 -6.42 4.42 -2.19
N SER A 61 -7.54 5.04 -1.80
CA SER A 61 -8.80 5.00 -2.55
C SER A 61 -8.73 5.65 -3.94
N GLU A 62 -7.82 6.61 -4.13
CA GLU A 62 -7.72 7.40 -5.37
C GLU A 62 -6.67 6.85 -6.35
N VAL A 63 -5.90 5.82 -5.96
CA VAL A 63 -4.80 5.31 -6.76
C VAL A 63 -5.29 4.76 -8.12
N LEU A 64 -6.46 4.12 -8.14
CA LEU A 64 -7.04 3.59 -9.38
C LEU A 64 -7.47 4.73 -10.31
N ASN A 65 -8.16 5.74 -9.78
CA ASN A 65 -8.58 6.91 -10.55
C ASN A 65 -7.37 7.59 -11.21
N PHE A 66 -6.26 7.72 -10.48
CA PHE A 66 -5.01 8.26 -11.02
C PHE A 66 -4.48 7.45 -12.22
N PHE A 67 -4.50 6.11 -12.14
CA PHE A 67 -4.06 5.25 -13.24
C PHE A 67 -5.05 5.28 -14.42
N GLU A 68 -6.35 5.36 -14.15
CA GLU A 68 -7.39 5.50 -15.18
C GLU A 68 -7.23 6.80 -15.97
N ASP A 69 -6.97 7.92 -15.29
CA ASP A 69 -6.68 9.21 -15.93
C ASP A 69 -5.40 9.16 -16.80
N CYS A 70 -4.47 8.27 -16.46
CA CYS A 70 -3.27 7.99 -17.25
C CYS A 70 -3.52 7.00 -18.42
N GLY A 71 -4.74 6.49 -18.57
CA GLY A 71 -5.13 5.54 -19.63
C GLY A 71 -4.93 4.07 -19.28
N PHE A 72 -4.72 3.72 -18.00
CA PHE A 72 -4.58 2.35 -17.53
C PHE A 72 -5.81 1.92 -16.74
N GLN A 73 -6.39 0.76 -17.06
CA GLN A 73 -7.52 0.21 -16.34
C GLN A 73 -7.14 -1.09 -15.63
N CYS A 74 -7.56 -1.21 -14.37
CA CYS A 74 -7.36 -2.43 -13.60
C CYS A 74 -8.26 -3.56 -14.16
N PRO A 75 -7.71 -4.71 -14.59
CA PRO A 75 -8.54 -5.82 -15.02
C PRO A 75 -9.40 -6.37 -13.87
N GLU A 76 -10.63 -6.80 -14.17
CA GLU A 76 -11.59 -7.30 -13.15
C GLU A 76 -11.08 -8.47 -12.30
N ARG A 77 -10.09 -9.23 -12.81
CA ARG A 77 -9.54 -10.43 -12.15
C ARG A 77 -8.24 -10.17 -11.39
N LYS A 78 -7.76 -8.93 -11.33
CA LYS A 78 -6.48 -8.56 -10.71
C LYS A 78 -6.76 -7.69 -9.48
N GLY A 79 -6.09 -7.99 -8.37
CA GLY A 79 -6.18 -7.15 -7.17
C GLY A 79 -5.46 -5.82 -7.37
N VAL A 80 -5.94 -4.74 -6.74
CA VAL A 80 -5.36 -3.39 -6.85
C VAL A 80 -3.89 -3.35 -6.43
N ALA A 81 -3.52 -4.10 -5.40
CA ALA A 81 -2.15 -4.19 -4.91
C ALA A 81 -1.18 -4.82 -5.94
N ASP A 82 -1.70 -5.72 -6.78
CA ASP A 82 -0.94 -6.41 -7.81
C ASP A 82 -0.95 -5.66 -9.14
N PHE A 83 -1.98 -4.83 -9.37
CA PHE A 83 -2.24 -4.11 -10.62
C PHE A 83 -1.07 -3.22 -11.01
#